data_AF-A0A6N8FJD1-F1
#
_entry.id   AF-A0A6N8FJD1-F1
#
_cell.length_a   1.000
_cell.length_b   1.000
_cell.length_c   1.000
_cell.angle_alpha   90.00
_cell.angle_beta   90.00
_cell.angle_gamma   90.00
#
_symmetry.space_group_name_H-M   'P 1'
#
loop_
_entity.id
_entity.type
_entity.pdbx_description
1 polymer ?
#
loop_
_entity_poly.entity_id
_entity_poly.type
_entity_poly.pdbx_seq_one_letter_code
_entity_poly.pdbx_strand_id
1 'polypeptide(L)'
;MNKFIKWLIPSISLALISLIVVLNLEDWARLSGELNRNVILIGTVLTFALVVSSIVCLFKANVERKKNHIIISLFTSLVPLCVFLMNGVLLTVWFVGK
;
A
#
# COMPACT_ATOMS: atom_id res chain seq x y z
N MET A 1 -6.99 -23.83 -6.22
CA MET A 1 -6.25 -22.91 -5.32
C MET A 1 -7.06 -22.67 -4.06
N ASN A 2 -6.47 -22.80 -2.87
CA ASN A 2 -7.14 -22.51 -1.59
C ASN A 2 -7.67 -21.06 -1.59
N LYS A 3 -8.90 -20.84 -1.09
CA LYS A 3 -9.54 -19.51 -1.01
C LYS A 3 -8.66 -18.51 -0.27
N PHE A 4 -7.96 -18.96 0.77
CA PHE A 4 -6.98 -18.16 1.50
C PHE A 4 -5.87 -17.65 0.57
N ILE A 5 -5.17 -18.57 -0.12
CA ILE A 5 -4.08 -18.25 -1.05
C ILE A 5 -4.57 -17.36 -2.21
N LYS A 6 -5.79 -17.62 -2.71
CA LYS A 6 -6.41 -16.85 -3.80
C LYS A 6 -6.49 -15.36 -3.49
N TRP A 7 -6.69 -14.98 -2.23
CA TRP A 7 -6.78 -13.59 -1.82
C TRP A 7 -5.51 -13.05 -1.17
N LEU A 8 -4.70 -13.92 -0.57
CA LEU A 8 -3.42 -13.55 0.03
C LEU A 8 -2.40 -13.10 -1.03
N ILE A 9 -2.27 -13.83 -2.15
CA ILE A 9 -1.29 -13.48 -3.20
C ILE A 9 -1.56 -12.08 -3.77
N PRO A 10 -2.78 -11.74 -4.23
CA PRO A 10 -3.08 -10.39 -4.69
C PRO A 10 -2.84 -9.33 -3.63
N SER A 11 -3.13 -9.62 -2.35
CA SER A 11 -2.88 -8.69 -1.26
C SER A 11 -1.38 -8.34 -1.14
N ILE A 12 -0.52 -9.36 -1.14
CA ILE A 12 0.95 -9.18 -1.08
C ILE A 12 1.43 -8.43 -2.31
N SER A 13 1.01 -8.83 -3.51
CA SER A 13 1.41 -8.17 -4.76
C SER A 13 1.04 -6.69 -4.76
N LEU A 14 -0.19 -6.35 -4.35
CA LEU A 14 -0.64 -4.96 -4.25
C LEU A 14 0.18 -4.18 -3.22
N ALA A 15 0.47 -4.76 -2.06
CA ALA A 15 1.29 -4.11 -1.03
C ALA A 15 2.72 -3.84 -1.52
N LEU A 16 3.33 -4.79 -2.24
CA LEU A 16 4.67 -4.63 -2.82
C LEU A 16 4.69 -3.57 -3.93
N ILE A 17 3.69 -3.55 -4.81
CA ILE A 17 3.56 -2.49 -5.83
C ILE A 17 3.42 -1.13 -5.14
N SER A 18 2.57 -1.04 -4.11
CA SER A 18 2.38 0.20 -3.35
C SER A 18 3.68 0.67 -2.69
N LEU A 19 4.48 -0.26 -2.16
CA LEU A 19 5.79 0.04 -1.58
C LEU A 19 6.75 0.62 -2.62
N ILE A 20 6.82 0.02 -3.81
CA ILE A 20 7.67 0.53 -4.91
C ILE A 20 7.24 1.95 -5.29
N VAL A 21 5.92 2.18 -5.44
CA VAL A 21 5.40 3.51 -5.78
C VAL A 21 5.80 4.53 -4.71
N VAL A 22 5.56 4.26 -3.42
CA VAL A 22 5.87 5.19 -2.33
C VAL A 22 7.36 5.52 -2.26
N LEU A 23 8.23 4.52 -2.41
CA LEU A 23 9.68 4.73 -2.31
C LEU A 23 10.25 5.58 -3.46
N ASN A 24 9.63 5.54 -4.63
CA ASN A 24 10.13 6.24 -5.82
C ASN A 24 9.33 7.51 -6.17
N LEU A 25 8.27 7.82 -5.42
CA LEU A 25 7.32 8.87 -5.80
C LEU A 25 7.97 10.25 -5.87
N GLU A 26 8.87 10.57 -4.94
CA GLU A 26 9.58 11.85 -4.94
C GLU A 26 10.54 11.98 -6.12
N ASP A 27 11.27 10.91 -6.45
CA ASP A 27 12.19 10.88 -7.59
C ASP A 27 11.42 11.04 -8.89
N TRP A 28 10.29 10.35 -9.03
CA TRP A 28 9.40 10.52 -10.18
C TRP A 28 8.84 11.94 -10.29
N ALA A 29 8.52 12.56 -9.16
CA ALA A 29 8.06 13.94 -9.13
C ALA A 29 9.15 14.96 -9.50
N ARG A 30 10.43 14.58 -9.42
CA ARG A 30 11.58 15.44 -9.76
C ARG A 30 12.20 15.16 -11.14
N LEU A 31 11.64 14.23 -11.93
CA LEU A 31 12.16 13.86 -13.25
C LEU A 31 12.31 15.06 -14.20
N SER A 32 11.47 16.08 -14.08
CA SER A 32 11.52 17.32 -14.87
C SER A 32 12.53 18.36 -14.35
N GLY A 33 13.33 18.05 -13.32
CA GLY A 33 14.23 18.97 -12.65
C GLY A 33 13.55 19.83 -11.57
N GLU A 34 12.28 20.19 -11.77
CA GLU A 34 11.43 20.80 -10.75
C GLU A 34 10.48 19.79 -10.11
N LEU A 35 10.13 20.03 -8.84
CA LEU A 35 9.21 19.18 -8.09
C LEU A 35 7.76 19.37 -8.55
N ASN A 36 7.23 18.38 -9.24
CA ASN A 36 5.83 18.37 -9.67
C ASN A 36 4.89 17.85 -8.57
N ARG A 37 4.26 18.77 -7.84
CA ARG A 37 3.29 18.44 -6.78
C ARG A 37 2.10 17.61 -7.26
N ASN A 38 1.68 17.77 -8.52
CA ASN A 38 0.54 16.99 -9.04
C ASN A 38 0.90 15.51 -9.16
N VAL A 39 2.15 15.18 -9.52
CA VAL A 39 2.64 13.81 -9.57
C VAL A 39 2.62 13.19 -8.17
N ILE A 40 3.07 13.93 -7.16
CA ILE A 40 3.02 13.50 -5.76
C ILE A 40 1.58 13.26 -5.31
N LEU A 41 0.65 14.17 -5.64
CA LEU A 41 -0.75 14.04 -5.25
C LEU A 41 -1.39 12.80 -5.89
N ILE A 42 -1.19 12.61 -7.20
CA ILE A 42 -1.74 11.45 -7.92
C ILE A 42 -1.14 10.16 -7.38
N GLY A 43 0.18 10.11 -7.18
CA GLY A 43 0.86 8.92 -6.66
C GLY A 43 0.46 8.59 -5.23
N THR A 44 0.32 9.59 -4.34
CA THR A 44 -0.15 9.35 -2.97
C THR A 44 -1.59 8.81 -2.94
N VAL A 45 -2.50 9.39 -3.73
CA VAL A 45 -3.88 8.89 -3.85
C VAL A 45 -3.91 7.46 -4.41
N LEU A 46 -3.12 7.18 -5.46
CA LEU A 46 -3.03 5.86 -6.06
C LEU A 46 -2.52 4.83 -5.05
N THR A 47 -1.45 5.15 -4.31
CA THR A 47 -0.93 4.28 -3.26
C THR A 47 -1.99 3.97 -2.20
N PHE A 48 -2.74 4.96 -1.73
CA PHE A 48 -3.81 4.71 -0.76
C PHE A 48 -4.85 3.73 -1.32
N ALA A 49 -5.26 3.90 -2.58
CA ALA A 49 -6.20 2.99 -3.22
C ALA A 49 -5.66 1.55 -3.31
N LEU A 50 -4.38 1.38 -3.64
CA LEU A 50 -3.72 0.07 -3.70
C LEU A 50 -3.59 -0.57 -2.31
N VAL A 51 -3.22 0.20 -1.29
CA VAL A 51 -3.14 -0.26 0.11
C VAL A 51 -4.51 -0.69 0.62
N VAL A 52 -5.56 0.11 0.41
CA VAL A 52 -6.94 -0.25 0.80
C VAL A 52 -7.37 -1.53 0.10
N SER A 53 -7.09 -1.65 -1.20
CA SER A 53 -7.39 -2.88 -1.96
C SER A 53 -6.63 -4.10 -1.42
N SER A 54 -5.36 -3.93 -1.05
CA SER A 54 -4.55 -4.98 -0.40
C SER A 54 -5.17 -5.43 0.93
N ILE A 55 -5.62 -4.50 1.76
CA ILE A 55 -6.28 -4.78 3.05
C ILE A 55 -7.61 -5.52 2.82
N VAL A 56 -8.41 -5.11 1.84
CA VAL A 56 -9.67 -5.79 1.49
C VAL A 56 -9.42 -7.23 1.05
N CYS A 57 -8.37 -7.48 0.25
CA CYS A 57 -7.95 -8.83 -0.12
C CYS A 57 -7.55 -9.66 1.11
N LEU A 58 -6.77 -9.11 2.03
CA LEU A 58 -6.44 -9.76 3.31
C LEU A 58 -7.70 -10.12 4.11
N PHE A 59 -8.69 -9.21 4.17
CA PHE A 59 -9.96 -9.48 4.83
C PHE A 59 -10.71 -10.66 4.18
N LYS A 60 -10.77 -10.68 2.84
CA LYS A 60 -11.38 -11.78 2.07
C LYS A 60 -10.63 -13.11 2.23
N ALA A 61 -9.32 -13.08 2.43
CA ALA A 61 -8.53 -14.28 2.70
C ALA A 61 -8.91 -14.94 4.04
N ASN A 62 -9.32 -14.14 5.03
CA ASN A 62 -9.58 -14.59 6.40
C ASN A 62 -11.05 -14.89 6.72
N VAL A 63 -11.93 -14.99 5.71
CA VAL A 63 -13.37 -15.26 5.92
C VAL A 63 -13.61 -16.54 6.73
N GLU A 64 -12.79 -17.57 6.55
CA GLU A 64 -12.91 -18.86 7.27
C GLU A 64 -12.38 -18.82 8.72
N ARG A 65 -11.75 -17.71 9.15
CA ARG A 65 -11.26 -17.46 10.52
C ARG A 65 -10.44 -18.60 11.14
N LYS A 66 -9.65 -19.32 10.34
CA LYS A 66 -8.73 -20.36 10.83
C LYS A 66 -7.54 -19.71 11.54
N LYS A 67 -7.20 -20.16 12.76
CA LYS A 67 -6.13 -19.57 13.60
C LYS A 67 -4.81 -19.40 12.84
N ASN A 68 -4.35 -20.41 12.11
CA ASN A 68 -3.09 -20.35 11.36
C ASN A 68 -3.12 -19.29 10.24
N HIS A 69 -4.27 -19.14 9.55
CA HIS A 69 -4.42 -18.14 8.49
C HIS A 69 -4.40 -16.72 9.04
N ILE A 70 -4.99 -16.51 10.23
CA ILE A 70 -5.00 -15.22 10.92
C ILE A 70 -3.58 -14.79 11.27
N ILE A 71 -2.75 -15.70 11.80
CA ILE A 71 -1.36 -15.39 12.14
C ILE A 71 -0.59 -14.96 10.89
N ILE A 72 -0.66 -15.74 9.80
CA ILE A 72 0.01 -15.40 8.53
C ILE A 72 -0.46 -14.05 8.00
N SER A 73 -1.76 -13.78 8.08
CA SER A 73 -2.36 -12.54 7.60
C SER A 73 -1.97 -11.33 8.44
N LEU A 74 -1.81 -11.52 9.76
CA LEU A 74 -1.33 -10.49 10.65
C LEU A 74 0.10 -10.07 10.25
N PHE A 75 1.01 -11.02 10.09
CA PHE A 75 2.36 -10.74 9.59
C PHE A 75 2.34 -10.07 8.21
N THR A 76 1.49 -10.56 7.31
CA THR A 76 1.37 -10.01 5.97
C THR A 76 0.83 -8.58 5.98
N SER A 77 -0.08 -8.25 6.91
CA SER A 77 -0.69 -6.92 7.04
C SER A 77 0.29 -5.83 7.48
N LEU A 78 1.44 -6.20 8.06
CA LEU A 78 2.48 -5.24 8.42
C LEU A 78 2.98 -4.46 7.19
N VAL A 79 3.07 -5.11 6.03
CA VAL A 79 3.55 -4.46 4.80
C VAL A 79 2.60 -3.34 4.33
N PRO A 80 1.31 -3.60 4.03
CA PRO A 80 0.40 -2.52 3.64
C PRO A 80 0.21 -1.46 4.73
N LEU A 81 0.33 -1.81 6.02
CA LEU A 81 0.30 -0.84 7.12
C LEU A 81 1.53 0.08 7.11
N CYS A 82 2.73 -0.46 6.92
CA CYS A 82 3.95 0.35 6.78
C CYS A 82 3.84 1.30 5.58
N VAL A 83 3.37 0.80 4.43
CA VAL A 83 3.17 1.63 3.23
C VAL A 83 2.13 2.73 3.48
N PHE A 84 1.03 2.42 4.19
CA PHE A 84 0.03 3.41 4.58
C PHE A 84 0.65 4.57 5.37
N LEU A 85 1.47 4.24 6.37
CA LEU A 85 2.14 5.24 7.21
C LEU A 85 3.13 6.08 6.41
N MET A 86 3.99 5.45 5.61
CA MET A 86 4.95 6.16 4.76
C MET A 86 4.25 7.11 3.78
N ASN A 87 3.18 6.64 3.13
CA ASN A 87 2.40 7.46 2.21
C ASN A 87 1.67 8.60 2.92
N GLY A 88 1.20 8.37 4.16
CA GLY A 88 0.62 9.40 5.02
C GLY A 88 1.62 10.48 5.39
N VAL A 89 2.85 10.11 5.75
CA VAL A 89 3.94 11.07 6.01
C VAL A 89 4.26 11.89 4.76
N LEU A 90 4.29 11.25 3.58
CA LEU A 90 4.55 11.94 2.32
C LEU A 90 3.45 12.98 2.03
N LEU A 91 2.18 12.61 2.23
CA LEU A 91 1.05 13.52 2.10
C LEU A 91 1.15 14.71 3.07
N THR A 92 1.46 14.47 4.35
CA THR A 92 1.53 15.54 5.35
C THR A 92 2.67 16.50 5.08
N VAL A 93 3.87 16.01 4.75
CA VAL A 93 5.05 16.83 4.44
C VAL A 93 4.80 17.75 3.24
N TRP A 94 4.17 17.25 2.18
CA TRP A 94 4.06 18.01 0.94
C TRP A 94 2.81 18.91 0.84
N PHE A 95 1.73 18.56 1.54
CA PHE A 95 0.43 19.23 1.38
C PHE A 95 -0.18 19.83 2.67
N VAL A 96 0.18 19.34 3.86
CA VAL A 96 -0.42 19.82 5.13
C VAL A 96 0.55 20.69 5.93
N GLY A 97 1.84 20.37 5.92
CA GLY A 97 2.88 21.08 6.67
C GLY A 97 3.32 22.42 6.07
N LYS A 98 2.48 23.07 5.27
CA LYS A 98 2.72 24.41 4.71
C LYS A 98 1.64 25.39 5.13
#